data_AF-A0A965EU95-F1
#
_entry.id   AF-A0A965EU95-F1
#
_cell.length_a   1.000
_cell.length_b   1.000
_cell.length_c   1.000
_cell.angle_alpha   90.00
_cell.angle_beta   90.00
_cell.angle_gamma   90.00
#
_symmetry.space_group_name_H-M   'P 1'
#
loop_
_entity.id
_entity.type
_entity.pdbx_description
1 polymer ?
#
loop_
_entity_poly.entity_id
_entity_poly.type
_entity_poly.pdbx_seq_one_letter_code
_entity_poly.pdbx_strand_id
1 'polypeptide(L)'
;MGRCCDVVDKGILETAYGPKHKIELRFQVVADGLRYVVRRMFTASLHEKSTLRRELFNWGALADVVNSGNDLEVLLNRPVTLNVVHQVDAKDATKTWANLTAILPAFEDQAPAVVGYDRATTLPTQSPEVEPF
;
A
#
# COMPACT_ATOMS: atom_id res chain seq x y z
N MET A 1 12.46 -5.49 -6.54
CA MET A 1 12.29 -4.03 -6.31
C MET A 1 11.11 -3.54 -7.13
N GLY A 2 10.54 -2.38 -6.82
CA GLY A 2 9.36 -1.87 -7.50
C GLY A 2 9.02 -0.44 -7.17
N ARG A 3 7.78 -0.06 -7.50
CA ARG A 3 7.21 1.26 -7.20
C ARG A 3 5.81 1.10 -6.61
N CYS A 4 5.42 2.05 -5.77
CA CYS A 4 4.04 2.20 -5.37
C CYS A 4 3.20 2.58 -6.60
N CYS A 5 2.25 1.73 -6.96
CA CYS A 5 1.41 1.91 -8.13
C CYS A 5 0.02 2.43 -7.78
N ASP A 6 -0.43 2.22 -6.54
CA ASP A 6 -1.74 2.70 -6.09
C ASP A 6 -1.83 2.83 -4.57
N VAL A 7 -2.70 3.73 -4.15
CA VAL A 7 -3.16 3.87 -2.78
C VAL A 7 -4.68 3.86 -2.82
N VAL A 8 -5.29 2.84 -2.22
CA VAL A 8 -6.74 2.64 -2.28
C VAL A 8 -7.32 2.80 -0.89
N ASP A 9 -8.22 3.76 -0.72
CA ASP A 9 -9.04 3.86 0.48
C ASP A 9 -10.16 2.81 0.43
N LYS A 10 -10.24 1.95 1.45
CA LYS A 10 -11.28 0.92 1.59
C LYS A 10 -12.43 1.38 2.48
N GLY A 11 -12.36 2.59 3.02
CA GLY A 11 -13.33 3.12 3.96
C GLY A 11 -13.35 2.34 5.27
N ILE A 12 -14.49 2.39 5.95
CA ILE A 12 -14.70 1.71 7.22
C ILE A 12 -15.06 0.25 6.94
N LEU A 13 -14.19 -0.67 7.37
CA LEU A 13 -14.45 -2.11 7.33
C LEU A 13 -14.71 -2.65 8.72
N GLU A 14 -15.68 -3.55 8.85
CA GLU A 14 -15.91 -4.30 10.07
C GLU A 14 -14.77 -5.29 10.31
N THR A 15 -14.19 -5.25 11.51
CA THR A 15 -13.16 -6.20 11.94
C THR A 15 -13.62 -6.88 13.23
N ALA A 16 -12.95 -7.98 13.61
CA ALA A 16 -13.20 -8.64 14.90
C ALA A 16 -13.03 -7.73 16.13
N TYR A 17 -12.43 -6.55 15.96
CA TYR A 17 -12.19 -5.54 17.00
C TYR A 17 -12.96 -4.24 16.74
N GLY A 18 -14.06 -4.30 15.99
CA GLY A 18 -14.91 -3.16 15.65
C GLY A 18 -14.59 -2.52 14.29
N PRO A 19 -15.34 -1.46 13.91
CA PRO A 19 -15.17 -0.77 12.65
C PRO A 19 -13.81 -0.07 12.61
N LYS A 20 -13.05 -0.27 11.53
CA LYS A 20 -11.75 0.38 11.31
C LYS A 20 -11.65 0.93 9.91
N HIS A 21 -11.17 2.16 9.78
CA HIS A 21 -10.81 2.72 8.49
C HIS A 21 -9.58 2.00 7.94
N LYS A 22 -9.73 1.39 6.76
CA LYS A 22 -8.70 0.59 6.09
C LYS A 22 -8.24 1.25 4.82
N ILE A 23 -6.94 1.17 4.57
CA ILE A 23 -6.30 1.58 3.33
C ILE A 23 -5.49 0.41 2.79
N GLU A 24 -5.30 0.35 1.48
CA GLU A 24 -4.51 -0.66 0.80
C GLU A 24 -3.43 0.02 -0.03
N LEU A 25 -2.16 -0.26 0.31
CA LEU A 25 -1.03 0.15 -0.51
C LEU A 25 -0.72 -0.95 -1.52
N ARG A 26 -0.53 -0.56 -2.77
CA ARG A 26 -0.22 -1.48 -3.87
C ARG A 26 1.10 -1.13 -4.51
N PHE A 27 1.92 -2.15 -4.71
CA PHE A 27 3.26 -2.02 -5.24
C PHE A 27 3.42 -2.94 -6.45
N GLN A 28 3.85 -2.37 -7.57
CA GLN A 28 4.24 -3.17 -8.71
C GLN A 28 5.74 -3.47 -8.59
N VAL A 29 6.09 -4.75 -8.49
CA VAL A 29 7.47 -5.23 -8.41
C VAL A 29 7.79 -6.10 -9.61
N VAL A 30 9.07 -6.12 -10.00
CA VAL A 30 9.59 -7.09 -10.98
C VAL A 30 10.42 -8.13 -10.24
N ALA A 31 10.12 -9.39 -10.47
CA ALA A 31 10.87 -10.55 -9.98
C ALA A 31 10.87 -11.63 -11.07
N ASP A 32 12.02 -12.26 -11.31
CA ASP A 32 12.18 -13.33 -12.31
C ASP A 32 11.66 -12.97 -13.71
N GLY A 33 11.82 -11.70 -14.12
CA GLY A 33 11.36 -11.18 -15.41
C GLY A 33 9.84 -10.94 -15.50
N LEU A 34 9.08 -11.26 -14.45
CA LEU A 34 7.63 -11.06 -14.38
C LEU A 34 7.27 -9.89 -13.47
N ARG A 35 6.15 -9.23 -13.78
CA ARG A 35 5.58 -8.14 -13.00
C ARG A 35 4.52 -8.69 -12.04
N TYR A 36 4.66 -8.38 -10.78
CA TYR A 36 3.72 -8.74 -9.73
C TYR A 36 3.17 -7.49 -9.06
N VAL A 37 1.91 -7.55 -8.62
CA VAL A 37 1.30 -6.51 -7.80
C VAL A 37 1.17 -7.04 -6.37
N VAL A 38 2.00 -6.53 -5.48
CA VAL A 38 1.93 -6.83 -4.05
C VAL A 38 1.00 -5.83 -3.38
N ARG A 39 0.07 -6.31 -2.57
CA ARG A 39 -0.92 -5.49 -1.87
C ARG A 39 -0.80 -5.73 -0.38
N ARG A 40 -0.90 -4.66 0.42
CA ARG A 40 -0.98 -4.79 1.87
C ARG A 40 -1.99 -3.81 2.43
N MET A 41 -2.90 -4.33 3.24
CA MET A 41 -3.90 -3.54 3.94
C MET A 41 -3.36 -3.05 5.27
N PHE A 42 -3.64 -1.79 5.58
CA PHE A 42 -3.32 -1.14 6.84
C PHE A 42 -4.56 -0.50 7.44
N THR A 43 -4.51 -0.23 8.74
CA THR A 43 -5.45 0.70 9.37
C THR A 43 -4.96 2.12 9.08
N ALA A 44 -5.85 3.01 8.65
CA ALA A 44 -5.58 4.42 8.36
C ALA A 44 -5.30 5.19 9.66
N SER A 45 -4.11 5.02 10.21
CA SER A 45 -3.68 5.68 11.44
C SER A 45 -2.19 5.94 11.37
N LEU A 46 -1.79 7.16 11.71
CA LEU A 46 -0.39 7.57 11.82
C LEU A 46 0.07 7.72 13.28
N HIS A 47 -0.66 7.12 14.21
CA HIS A 47 -0.26 7.06 15.63
C HIS A 47 1.08 6.34 15.79
N GLU A 48 1.85 6.66 16.83
CA GLU A 48 3.22 6.12 17.04
C GLU A 48 3.27 4.57 17.04
N LYS A 49 2.21 3.92 17.53
CA LYS A 49 2.08 2.45 17.62
C LYS A 49 1.46 1.81 16.39
N SER A 50 1.04 2.62 15.40
CA SER A 50 0.41 2.10 14.19
C SER A 50 1.43 1.41 13.30
N THR A 51 1.03 0.29 12.69
CA THR A 51 1.87 -0.42 11.72
C THR A 51 2.14 0.44 10.49
N LEU A 52 1.14 1.22 10.04
CA LEU A 52 1.29 2.12 8.89
C LEU A 52 2.42 3.13 9.12
N ARG A 53 2.41 3.86 10.26
CA ARG A 53 3.46 4.83 10.57
C ARG A 53 4.84 4.17 10.59
N ARG A 54 4.97 3.00 11.22
CA ARG A 54 6.25 2.27 11.30
C ARG A 54 6.77 1.89 9.91
N GLU A 55 5.91 1.39 9.03
CA GLU A 55 6.30 1.04 7.66
C GLU A 55 6.65 2.28 6.83
N LEU A 56 5.90 3.38 6.97
CA LEU A 56 6.24 4.65 6.32
C LEU A 56 7.56 5.23 6.82
N PHE A 57 7.87 5.07 8.10
CA PHE A 57 9.16 5.47 8.67
C PHE A 57 10.30 4.63 8.11
N ASN A 58 10.15 3.30 8.09
CA ASN A 58 11.15 2.38 7.54
C ASN A 58 11.39 2.61 6.04
N TRP A 59 10.34 2.98 5.31
CA TRP A 59 10.42 3.34 3.89
C TRP A 59 11.02 4.74 3.66
N GLY A 60 11.16 5.56 4.70
CA GLY A 60 11.60 6.95 4.59
C GLY A 60 10.58 7.85 3.91
N ALA A 61 9.29 7.51 3.97
CA ALA A 61 8.19 8.26 3.35
C ALA A 61 7.31 9.00 4.37
N LEU A 62 7.52 8.76 5.68
CA LEU A 62 6.70 9.34 6.74
C LEU A 62 6.69 10.89 6.72
N ALA A 63 7.85 11.51 6.52
CA ALA A 63 7.96 12.97 6.48
C ALA A 63 7.13 13.56 5.33
N ASP A 64 7.21 12.95 4.15
CA ASP A 64 6.49 13.41 2.96
C ASP A 64 4.97 13.34 3.17
N VAL A 65 4.48 12.25 3.75
CA VAL A 65 3.05 12.07 4.09
C VAL A 65 2.60 13.10 5.13
N VAL A 66 3.38 13.31 6.19
CA VAL A 66 3.01 14.26 7.26
C VAL A 66 3.00 15.70 6.74
N ASN A 67 3.99 16.08 5.92
CA ASN A 67 4.08 17.40 5.30
C ASN A 67 2.95 17.65 4.30
N SER A 68 2.36 16.59 3.75
CA SER A 68 1.25 16.64 2.80
C SER A 68 -0.13 16.56 3.48
N GLY A 69 -0.21 16.85 4.78
CA GLY A 69 -1.48 16.82 5.51
C GLY A 69 -2.01 15.40 5.77
N ASN A 70 -1.13 14.40 5.81
CA ASN A 70 -1.43 12.97 5.88
C ASN A 70 -2.06 12.39 4.60
N ASP A 71 -1.90 13.07 3.47
CA ASP A 71 -2.23 12.51 2.18
C ASP A 71 -1.23 11.41 1.80
N LEU A 72 -1.74 10.22 1.51
CA LEU A 72 -0.96 9.06 1.12
C LEU A 72 -0.76 8.98 -0.40
N GLU A 73 -1.48 9.77 -1.20
CA GLU A 73 -1.27 9.80 -2.65
C GLU A 73 0.12 10.30 -3.03
N VAL A 74 0.82 11.03 -2.15
CA VAL A 74 2.22 11.42 -2.34
C VAL A 74 3.18 10.25 -2.43
N LEU A 75 2.73 9.05 -2.07
CA LEU A 75 3.50 7.82 -2.18
C LEU A 75 3.47 7.23 -3.59
N LEU A 76 2.59 7.70 -4.48
CA LEU A 76 2.47 7.20 -5.84
C LEU A 76 3.80 7.35 -6.60
N ASN A 77 4.16 6.32 -7.36
CA ASN A 77 5.43 6.19 -8.09
C ASN A 77 6.71 6.20 -7.23
N ARG A 78 6.61 6.28 -5.90
CA ARG A 78 7.78 6.25 -5.03
C ARG A 78 8.51 4.90 -5.14
N PRO A 79 9.85 4.90 -5.29
CA PRO A 79 10.65 3.68 -5.38
C PRO A 79 10.60 2.89 -4.06
N VAL A 80 10.52 1.57 -4.15
CA VAL A 80 10.40 0.68 -2.98
C VAL A 80 11.14 -0.64 -3.15
N THR A 81 11.76 -1.08 -2.06
CA THR A 81 12.24 -2.45 -1.88
C THR A 81 11.32 -3.17 -0.91
N LEU A 82 10.72 -4.27 -1.36
CA LEU A 82 9.84 -5.10 -0.55
C LEU A 82 10.59 -6.33 -0.08
N ASN A 83 10.52 -6.62 1.22
CA ASN A 83 10.95 -7.90 1.76
C ASN A 83 9.75 -8.85 1.83
N VAL A 84 9.73 -9.85 0.95
CA VAL A 84 8.64 -10.84 0.87
C VAL A 84 9.20 -12.18 1.32
N VAL A 85 8.62 -12.74 2.38
CA VAL A 85 8.99 -14.04 2.93
C VAL A 85 7.92 -15.06 2.55
N HIS A 86 8.34 -16.11 1.84
CA HIS A 86 7.49 -17.24 1.53
C HIS A 86 7.52 -18.22 2.71
N GLN A 87 6.35 -18.48 3.28
CA GLN A 87 6.18 -19.42 4.38
C GLN A 87 5.26 -20.53 3.93
N VAL A 88 5.74 -21.77 4.02
CA VAL A 88 4.90 -22.96 3.87
C VAL A 88 3.92 -23.05 5.04
N ASP A 89 2.68 -23.39 4.73
CA ASP A 89 1.64 -23.56 5.73
C ASP A 89 1.99 -24.75 6.64
N ALA A 90 1.88 -24.53 7.95
CA ALA A 90 2.22 -25.55 8.94
C ALA A 90 1.29 -26.77 8.92
N LYS A 91 0.07 -26.62 8.37
CA LYS A 91 -0.93 -27.68 8.27
C LYS A 91 -0.97 -28.34 6.89
N ASP A 92 -0.57 -27.62 5.85
CA ASP A 92 -0.65 -28.06 4.46
C ASP A 92 0.58 -27.61 3.68
N ALA A 93 1.59 -28.48 3.60
CA ALA A 93 2.87 -28.20 2.93
C ALA A 93 2.73 -27.86 1.43
N THR A 94 1.55 -28.06 0.83
CA THR A 94 1.28 -27.67 -0.57
C THR A 94 0.95 -26.20 -0.74
N LYS A 95 0.62 -25.49 0.35
CA LYS A 95 0.27 -24.07 0.34
C LYS A 95 1.44 -23.25 0.83
N THR A 96 1.88 -22.31 0.00
CA THR A 96 2.90 -21.33 0.36
C THR A 96 2.28 -19.95 0.37
N TRP A 97 2.39 -19.26 1.51
CA TRP A 97 1.94 -17.89 1.70
C TRP A 97 3.09 -16.93 1.49
N ALA A 98 2.83 -15.81 0.82
CA ALA A 98 3.78 -14.73 0.68
C ALA A 98 3.45 -13.61 1.68
N ASN A 99 4.31 -13.42 2.67
CA ASN A 99 4.15 -12.40 3.69
C ASN A 99 5.08 -11.21 3.41
N LEU A 100 4.50 -10.00 3.31
CA LEU A 100 5.29 -8.77 3.24
C LEU A 100 5.75 -8.38 4.65
N THR A 101 7.05 -8.51 4.92
CA THR A 101 7.62 -8.29 6.26
C THR A 101 8.13 -6.87 6.47
N ALA A 102 8.63 -6.22 5.43
CA ALA A 102 9.13 -4.84 5.52
C ALA A 102 9.01 -4.10 4.19
N ILE A 103 8.78 -2.78 4.29
CA ILE A 103 8.84 -1.80 3.20
C ILE A 103 10.08 -0.92 3.43
N LEU A 104 10.98 -0.90 2.45
CA LEU A 104 12.27 -0.22 2.53
C LEU A 104 12.46 0.74 1.35
N PRO A 105 13.28 1.79 1.49
CA PRO A 105 13.64 2.64 0.37
C PRO A 105 14.37 1.83 -0.73
N ALA A 106 14.20 2.26 -1.97
CA ALA A 106 14.99 1.79 -3.09
C ALA A 106 15.65 3.00 -3.77
N PHE A 107 16.77 2.76 -4.46
CA PHE A 107 17.37 3.76 -5.32
C PHE A 107 16.48 3.98 -6.56
N GLU A 108 16.37 5.23 -7.00
CA GLU A 108 15.53 5.64 -8.14
C GLU A 108 15.87 4.84 -9.41
N ASP A 109 17.18 4.65 -9.67
CA ASP A 109 17.70 3.93 -10.85
C ASP A 109 17.37 2.43 -10.85
N GLN A 110 17.03 1.86 -9.69
CA GLN A 110 16.81 0.42 -9.52
C GLN A 110 15.32 0.06 -9.47
N ALA A 111 14.44 1.05 -9.39
CA ALA A 111 13.00 0.85 -9.26
C ALA A 111 12.33 0.86 -10.65
N PRO A 112 11.87 -0.29 -11.17
CA PRO A 112 11.23 -0.35 -12.49
C PRO A 112 9.98 0.52 -12.52
N ALA A 113 9.74 1.18 -13.66
CA ALA A 113 8.55 1.99 -13.87
C ALA A 113 7.26 1.14 -13.78
N VAL A 114 6.19 1.74 -13.28
CA VAL A 114 4.86 1.13 -13.27
C VAL A 114 4.34 1.07 -14.72
N VAL A 115 3.96 -0.12 -15.20
CA VAL A 115 3.45 -0.33 -16.57
C VAL A 115 2.18 -1.17 -16.53
N GLY A 116 1.18 -0.78 -17.32
CA GLY A 116 -0.05 -1.55 -17.54
C GLY A 116 -0.89 -1.75 -16.28
N TYR A 117 -0.75 -0.88 -15.29
CA TYR A 117 -1.53 -0.91 -14.07
C TYR A 117 -2.67 0.10 -14.15
N ASP A 118 -3.91 -0.40 -14.17
CA ASP A 118 -5.11 0.44 -14.10
C ASP A 118 -5.41 0.74 -12.63
N ARG A 119 -5.45 2.03 -12.27
CA ARG A 119 -5.69 2.45 -10.88
C ARG A 119 -7.09 2.07 -10.47
N ALA A 120 -7.23 1.48 -9.28
CA ALA A 120 -8.55 1.27 -8.69
C ALA A 120 -9.04 2.63 -8.16
N THR A 121 -9.57 3.45 -9.07
CA THR A 121 -10.16 4.75 -8.74
C THR A 121 -11.25 4.54 -7.68
N THR A 122 -11.01 5.03 -6.47
CA THR A 122 -12.01 5.09 -5.39
C THR A 122 -12.07 6.49 -4.79
N LEU A 123 -12.05 7.53 -5.63
CA LEU A 123 -12.75 8.74 -5.22
C LEU A 123 -14.24 8.36 -5.19
N PRO A 124 -15.00 8.65 -4.12
CA PRO A 124 -16.42 8.86 -4.32
C PRO A 124 -16.50 9.98 -5.36
N THR A 125 -17.11 9.70 -6.51
CA THR A 125 -17.71 10.77 -7.29
C THR A 125 -18.61 11.52 -6.32
N GLN A 126 -18.16 12.66 -5.80
CA GLN A 126 -19.09 13.63 -5.27
C GLN A 126 -19.92 14.03 -6.49
N SER A 127 -21.08 13.39 -6.64
CA SER A 127 -22.13 13.94 -7.47
C SER A 127 -22.34 15.37 -6.96
N PRO A 128 -22.25 16.41 -7.81
CA PRO A 128 -22.71 17.71 -7.39
C PRO A 128 -24.19 17.54 -7.03
N GLU A 129 -24.51 17.63 -5.75
CA GLU A 129 -25.87 17.77 -5.27
C GLU A 129 -26.34 19.13 -5.79
N VAL A 130 -26.95 19.10 -6.98
CA VAL A 130 -27.64 20.25 -7.54
C VAL A 130 -28.92 20.39 -6.73
N GLU A 131 -28.88 21.22 -5.70
CA GLU A 131 -30.11 21.65 -5.01
C GLU A 131 -30.99 22.41 -6.03
N PRO A 132 -32.24 21.97 -6.26
CA PRO A 132 -33.18 22.78 -7.03
C PRO A 132 -33.68 23.95 -6.18
N PHE A 133 -33.67 25.13 -6.81
CA PHE A 133 -34.20 26.41 -6.33
C PHE A 133 -35.65 26.34 -5.81
#